data_AF-A0A1J3DUH5-F1
#
_entry.id   AF-A0A1J3DUH5-F1
#
_cell.length_a   1.000
_cell.length_b   1.000
_cell.length_c   1.000
_cell.angle_alpha   90.00
_cell.angle_beta   90.00
_cell.angle_gamma   90.00
#
_symmetry.space_group_name_H-M   'P 1'
#
loop_
_entity.id
_entity.type
_entity.pdbx_description
1 polymer ?
#
loop_
_entity_poly.entity_id
_entity_poly.type
_entity_poly.pdbx_seq_one_letter_code
_entity_poly.pdbx_strand_id
1 'polypeptide(L)'
;MREQETEETSMPFSEDWSSCQTNILGEKMFIHPRHDKEMRPHQIEGFGFFCNDLGANKPGGCILAHAPGSGKTFLLISFMQSFMAMDPQAKPLIVLPKGIIESWKRELTLWAVENIP
;
A
#
# COMPACT_ATOMS: atom_id res chain seq x y z
N MET A 1 -21.02 43.14 23.97
CA MET A 1 -19.81 42.31 23.81
C MET A 1 -20.13 41.32 22.73
N ARG A 2 -19.44 41.42 21.59
CA ARG A 2 -19.70 40.64 20.38
C ARG A 2 -18.56 39.63 20.31
N GLU A 3 -18.89 38.36 20.42
CA GLU A 3 -17.94 37.24 20.39
C GLU A 3 -17.30 37.19 19.00
N GLN A 4 -15.96 37.15 18.96
CA GLN A 4 -15.20 37.01 17.72
C GLN A 4 -14.98 35.51 17.51
N GLU A 5 -15.61 34.95 16.48
CA GLU A 5 -15.39 33.58 16.03
C GLU A 5 -14.01 33.49 15.37
N THR A 6 -13.18 32.61 15.89
CA THR A 6 -11.86 32.27 15.37
C THR A 6 -12.02 31.49 14.07
N GLU A 7 -11.44 32.02 13.00
CA GLU A 7 -11.48 31.50 11.64
C GLU A 7 -10.63 30.22 11.55
N GLU A 8 -11.28 29.05 11.59
CA GLU A 8 -10.65 27.77 11.26
C GLU A 8 -10.27 27.78 9.78
N THR A 9 -8.97 27.89 9.51
CA THR A 9 -8.41 27.71 8.16
C THR A 9 -8.57 26.25 7.76
N SER A 10 -9.70 25.93 7.15
CA SER A 10 -9.97 24.68 6.48
C SER A 10 -9.02 24.56 5.28
N MET A 11 -8.01 23.70 5.40
CA MET A 11 -7.26 23.25 4.22
C MET A 11 -8.23 22.46 3.34
N PRO A 12 -8.38 22.79 2.04
CA PRO A 12 -9.26 22.05 1.18
C PRO A 12 -8.67 20.66 0.96
N PHE A 13 -9.35 19.64 1.48
CA PHE A 13 -9.15 18.25 1.08
C PHE A 13 -9.58 18.14 -0.39
N SER A 14 -8.60 18.20 -1.28
CA SER A 14 -8.79 18.05 -2.71
C SER A 14 -9.11 16.59 -3.03
N GLU A 15 -10.39 16.23 -3.01
CA GLU A 15 -10.89 15.07 -3.75
C GLU A 15 -10.87 15.42 -5.24
N ASP A 16 -9.79 15.05 -5.93
CA ASP A 16 -9.82 14.89 -7.38
C ASP A 16 -9.61 13.40 -7.70
N TRP A 17 -10.68 12.62 -7.52
CA TRP A 17 -10.74 11.20 -7.92
C TRP A 17 -11.01 11.03 -9.43
N SER A 18 -10.96 12.11 -10.22
CA SER A 18 -11.31 12.07 -11.65
C SER A 18 -10.11 11.90 -12.59
N SER A 19 -8.89 11.78 -12.07
CA SER A 19 -7.69 11.54 -12.87
C SER A 19 -7.34 10.05 -12.98
N CYS A 20 -8.29 9.22 -13.37
CA CYS A 20 -7.98 7.93 -13.96
C CYS A 20 -7.48 8.15 -15.40
N GLN A 21 -6.25 8.63 -15.57
CA GLN A 21 -5.34 8.33 -16.69
C GLN A 21 -4.10 9.25 -16.71
N THR A 22 -2.95 8.58 -16.79
CA THR A 22 -1.65 9.05 -17.30
C THR A 22 -0.92 10.16 -16.55
N ASN A 23 -0.07 9.77 -15.61
CA ASN A 23 1.23 10.40 -15.43
C ASN A 23 2.34 9.36 -15.65
N ILE A 24 2.95 9.44 -16.84
CA ILE A 24 4.03 8.59 -17.35
C ILE A 24 5.32 8.97 -16.62
N LEU A 25 5.48 8.43 -15.40
CA LEU A 25 6.73 8.31 -14.62
C LEU A 25 6.58 7.27 -13.47
N GLY A 26 5.51 6.46 -13.47
CA GLY A 26 5.16 5.47 -12.45
C GLY A 26 5.11 4.02 -12.94
N GLU A 27 5.85 3.66 -13.99
CA GLU A 27 5.82 2.33 -14.62
C GLU A 27 6.50 1.19 -13.85
N LYS A 28 7.03 1.40 -12.64
CA LYS A 28 8.01 0.42 -12.13
C LYS A 28 7.42 -0.74 -11.32
N MET A 29 6.15 -0.64 -10.89
CA MET A 29 5.52 -1.69 -10.08
C MET A 29 4.14 -2.07 -10.60
N PHE A 30 3.94 -3.37 -10.81
CA PHE A 30 2.68 -3.96 -11.25
C PHE A 30 2.25 -5.05 -10.26
N ILE A 31 0.94 -5.16 -10.03
CA ILE A 31 0.38 -6.25 -9.22
C ILE A 31 0.65 -7.57 -9.95
N HIS A 32 1.18 -8.56 -9.25
CA HIS A 32 1.36 -9.88 -9.83
C HIS A 32 0.00 -10.48 -10.28
N PRO A 33 -0.14 -11.09 -11.47
CA PRO A 33 -1.43 -11.55 -11.99
C PRO A 33 -2.19 -12.53 -11.09
N ARG A 34 -1.48 -13.30 -10.25
CA ARG A 34 -2.11 -14.16 -9.24
C ARG A 34 -2.80 -13.36 -8.14
N HIS A 35 -2.20 -12.25 -7.71
CA HIS A 35 -2.74 -11.41 -6.65
C HIS A 35 -3.86 -10.52 -7.16
N ASP A 36 -3.71 -9.99 -8.37
CA ASP A 36 -4.71 -9.14 -9.02
C ASP A 36 -6.09 -9.83 -9.11
N LYS A 37 -6.10 -11.15 -9.42
CA LYS A 37 -7.34 -11.96 -9.46
C LYS A 37 -8.05 -12.09 -8.10
N GLU A 38 -7.33 -11.94 -7.01
CA GLU A 38 -7.84 -12.13 -5.64
C GLU A 38 -8.14 -10.80 -4.94
N MET A 39 -7.55 -9.70 -5.42
CA MET A 39 -7.74 -8.38 -4.84
C MET A 39 -9.17 -7.87 -4.99
N ARG A 40 -9.65 -7.24 -3.93
CA ARG A 40 -10.88 -6.44 -3.94
C ARG A 40 -10.59 -5.01 -4.40
N PRO A 41 -11.59 -4.25 -4.89
CA PRO A 41 -11.38 -2.89 -5.38
C PRO A 41 -10.62 -1.99 -4.41
N HIS A 42 -10.99 -1.99 -3.12
CA HIS A 42 -10.30 -1.20 -2.10
C HIS A 42 -8.84 -1.60 -1.86
N GLN A 43 -8.46 -2.83 -2.21
CA GLN A 43 -7.07 -3.30 -2.14
C GLN A 43 -6.27 -2.84 -3.36
N ILE A 44 -6.89 -2.80 -4.54
CA ILE A 44 -6.27 -2.24 -5.75
C ILE A 44 -5.95 -0.75 -5.52
N GLU A 45 -6.89 -0.01 -4.95
CA GLU A 45 -6.69 1.39 -4.55
C GLU A 45 -5.56 1.52 -3.52
N GLY A 46 -5.56 0.67 -2.49
CA GLY A 46 -4.50 0.62 -1.49
C GLY A 46 -3.12 0.27 -2.06
N PHE A 47 -3.07 -0.55 -3.10
CA PHE A 47 -1.82 -0.89 -3.79
C PHE A 47 -1.29 0.32 -4.57
N GLY A 48 -2.19 1.03 -5.28
CA GLY A 48 -1.86 2.27 -5.96
C GLY A 48 -1.32 3.34 -5.00
N PHE A 49 -1.95 3.48 -3.83
CA PHE A 49 -1.48 4.34 -2.75
C PHE A 49 -0.03 4.00 -2.35
N PHE A 50 0.30 2.72 -2.13
CA PHE A 50 1.68 2.32 -1.83
C PHE A 50 2.66 2.62 -2.97
N CYS A 51 2.27 2.42 -4.23
CA CYS A 51 3.13 2.73 -5.37
C CYS A 51 3.49 4.23 -5.42
N ASN A 52 2.52 5.09 -5.12
CA ASN A 52 2.70 6.54 -5.15
C ASN A 52 3.59 7.05 -4.01
N ASP A 53 3.45 6.50 -2.81
CA ASP A 53 4.20 6.99 -1.63
C ASP A 53 5.56 6.30 -1.42
N LEU A 54 5.65 5.00 -1.72
CA LEU A 54 6.84 4.18 -1.46
C LEU A 54 7.66 3.90 -2.74
N GLY A 55 7.02 3.87 -3.91
CA GLY A 55 7.67 3.61 -5.20
C GLY A 55 8.15 4.86 -5.93
N ALA A 56 7.89 6.06 -5.40
CA ALA A 56 8.27 7.33 -6.00
C ALA A 56 9.78 7.61 -5.97
N ASN A 57 10.24 8.50 -6.87
CA ASN A 57 11.64 8.96 -6.94
C ASN A 57 12.15 9.62 -5.63
N LYS A 58 11.23 10.19 -4.84
CA LYS A 58 11.49 10.69 -3.49
C LYS A 58 10.55 9.95 -2.53
N PRO A 59 10.90 8.73 -2.12
CA PRO A 59 10.01 7.90 -1.33
C PRO A 59 9.84 8.49 0.07
N GLY A 60 8.59 8.52 0.54
CA GLY A 60 8.24 8.92 1.89
C GLY A 60 7.96 7.71 2.78
N GLY A 61 6.85 7.78 3.51
CA GLY A 61 6.28 6.68 4.26
C GLY A 61 4.76 6.77 4.24
N CYS A 62 4.09 5.66 4.53
CA CYS A 62 2.64 5.59 4.46
C CYS A 62 2.05 4.90 5.71
N ILE A 63 0.83 5.26 6.07
CA ILE A 63 0.07 4.62 7.14
C ILE A 63 -1.17 3.96 6.54
N LEU A 64 -1.24 2.62 6.59
CA LEU A 64 -2.41 1.88 6.13
C LEU A 64 -3.37 1.60 7.31
N ALA A 65 -4.34 2.49 7.52
CA ALA A 65 -5.29 2.46 8.64
C ALA A 65 -6.65 1.80 8.32
N HIS A 66 -6.70 0.85 7.39
CA HIS A 66 -7.95 0.17 7.03
C HIS A 66 -8.49 -0.68 8.19
N ALA A 67 -9.82 -0.86 8.24
CA ALA A 67 -10.51 -1.67 9.23
C ALA A 67 -9.92 -3.09 9.38
N PRO A 68 -9.98 -3.73 10.56
CA PRO A 68 -9.63 -5.14 10.73
C PRO A 68 -10.40 -6.03 9.74
N GLY A 69 -9.77 -7.11 9.26
CA GLY A 69 -10.39 -8.03 8.28
C GLY A 69 -10.37 -7.56 6.82
N SER A 70 -9.97 -6.31 6.52
CA SER A 70 -9.89 -5.79 5.14
C SER A 70 -8.80 -6.40 4.24
N GLY A 71 -8.03 -7.37 4.74
CA GLY A 71 -6.97 -8.04 3.97
C GLY A 71 -5.68 -7.22 3.80
N LYS A 72 -5.35 -6.35 4.76
CA LYS A 72 -4.11 -5.54 4.74
C LYS A 72 -2.83 -6.36 4.60
N THR A 73 -2.77 -7.53 5.24
CA THR A 73 -1.58 -8.42 5.16
C THR A 73 -1.36 -8.89 3.73
N PHE A 74 -2.40 -9.39 3.06
CA PHE A 74 -2.33 -9.78 1.66
C PHE A 74 -1.94 -8.60 0.76
N LEU A 75 -2.54 -7.43 0.98
CA LEU A 75 -2.19 -6.21 0.25
C LEU A 75 -0.70 -5.86 0.38
N LEU A 76 -0.15 -5.87 1.61
CA LEU A 76 1.26 -5.59 1.84
C LEU A 76 2.18 -6.65 1.21
N ILE A 77 1.83 -7.93 1.29
CA ILE A 77 2.60 -9.01 0.66
C ILE A 77 2.66 -8.81 -0.86
N SER A 78 1.53 -8.43 -1.47
CA SER A 78 1.44 -8.16 -2.91
C SER A 78 2.33 -7.00 -3.33
N PHE A 79 2.29 -5.91 -2.54
CA PHE A 79 3.18 -4.76 -2.74
C PHE A 79 4.65 -5.16 -2.60
N MET A 80 5.01 -5.89 -1.54
CA MET A 80 6.38 -6.32 -1.29
C MET A 80 6.95 -7.16 -2.43
N GLN A 81 6.18 -8.09 -2.99
CA GLN A 81 6.63 -8.88 -4.14
C GLN A 81 6.91 -8.01 -5.36
N SER A 82 6.00 -7.07 -5.64
CA SER A 82 6.14 -6.15 -6.77
C SER A 82 7.36 -5.24 -6.58
N PHE A 83 7.60 -4.79 -5.34
CA PHE A 83 8.76 -3.98 -4.96
C PHE A 83 10.08 -4.73 -5.10
N MET A 84 10.14 -5.99 -4.64
CA MET A 84 11.34 -6.83 -4.75
C MET A 84 11.63 -7.23 -6.20
N ALA A 85 10.61 -7.39 -7.05
CA ALA A 85 10.80 -7.59 -8.48
C ALA A 85 11.40 -6.33 -9.16
N MET A 86 11.01 -5.15 -8.68
CA MET A 86 11.52 -3.85 -9.15
C MET A 86 12.95 -3.55 -8.67
N ASP A 87 13.30 -3.98 -7.46
CA ASP A 87 14.62 -3.85 -6.85
C ASP A 87 15.08 -5.21 -6.27
N PRO A 88 15.84 -6.01 -7.02
CA PRO A 88 16.34 -7.31 -6.56
C PRO A 88 17.27 -7.25 -5.35
N GLN A 89 17.78 -6.07 -4.98
CA GLN A 89 18.61 -5.89 -3.78
C GLN A 89 17.79 -5.55 -2.53
N ALA A 90 16.48 -5.30 -2.69
CA ALA A 90 15.58 -4.97 -1.60
C ALA A 90 15.53 -6.10 -0.55
N LYS A 91 15.61 -5.71 0.73
CA LYS A 91 15.50 -6.62 1.88
C LYS A 91 14.45 -6.09 2.86
N PRO A 92 13.16 -6.31 2.59
CA PRO A 92 12.09 -5.84 3.45
C PRO A 92 12.16 -6.44 4.86
N LEU A 93 11.93 -5.62 5.89
CA LEU A 93 11.85 -6.06 7.27
C LEU A 93 10.42 -5.83 7.79
N ILE A 94 9.78 -6.90 8.28
CA ILE A 94 8.45 -6.83 8.88
C ILE A 94 8.58 -7.01 10.39
N VAL A 95 8.13 -6.03 11.16
CA VAL A 95 8.12 -6.08 12.64
C VAL A 95 6.70 -6.44 13.10
N LEU A 96 6.59 -7.52 13.88
CA LEU A 96 5.30 -8.09 14.29
C LEU A 96 5.28 -8.41 15.80
N PRO A 97 4.13 -8.26 16.49
CA PRO A 97 3.91 -8.87 17.79
C PRO A 97 4.05 -10.39 17.74
N LYS A 98 4.61 -10.99 18.80
CA LYS A 98 4.88 -12.44 18.86
C LYS A 98 3.67 -13.32 18.52
N GLY A 99 2.48 -12.92 18.96
CA GLY A 99 1.24 -13.70 18.80
C GLY A 99 0.75 -13.85 17.36
N ILE A 100 1.23 -13.04 16.41
CA ILE A 100 0.76 -13.07 15.01
C ILE A 100 1.83 -13.56 14.02
N ILE A 101 3.03 -13.90 14.51
CA ILE A 101 4.14 -14.35 13.66
C ILE A 101 3.74 -15.57 12.81
N GLU A 102 3.11 -16.57 13.42
CA GLU A 102 2.71 -17.80 12.72
C GLU A 102 1.61 -17.55 11.67
N SER A 103 0.67 -16.64 11.95
CA SER A 103 -0.34 -16.23 10.98
C SER A 103 0.30 -15.55 9.77
N TRP A 104 1.28 -14.66 9.99
CA TRP A 104 2.00 -13.99 8.91
C TRP A 104 2.87 -14.95 8.09
N LYS A 105 3.54 -15.92 8.72
CA LYS A 105 4.26 -16.98 7.99
C LYS A 105 3.33 -17.76 7.06
N ARG A 106 2.13 -18.10 7.53
CA ARG A 106 1.12 -18.77 6.71
C ARG A 106 0.69 -17.90 5.53
N GLU A 107 0.38 -16.63 5.75
CA GLU A 107 0.01 -15.69 4.68
C GLU A 107 1.14 -15.52 3.66
N LEU A 108 2.39 -15.34 4.11
CA LEU A 108 3.56 -15.24 3.23
C LEU A 108 3.73 -16.50 2.36
N THR A 109 3.56 -17.68 2.96
CA THR A 109 3.65 -18.95 2.23
C THR A 109 2.49 -19.12 1.25
N LEU A 110 1.27 -18.77 1.67
CA LEU A 110 0.06 -18.88 0.86
C LEU A 110 0.16 -18.01 -0.39
N TRP A 111 0.64 -16.77 -0.23
CA TRP A 111 0.67 -15.77 -1.28
C TRP A 111 2.02 -15.66 -2.00
N ALA A 112 3.01 -16.49 -1.64
CA ALA A 112 4.28 -16.56 -2.35
C ALA A 112 4.06 -16.86 -3.85
N VAL A 113 4.64 -16.01 -4.70
CA VAL A 113 4.64 -16.19 -6.17
C VAL A 113 5.93 -16.88 -6.62
N GLU A 114 7.04 -16.59 -5.95
CA GLU A 114 8.34 -17.25 -6.11
C GLU A 114 8.83 -17.74 -4.74
N ASN A 115 9.74 -18.71 -4.73
CA ASN A 115 10.46 -19.05 -3.50
C ASN A 115 11.38 -17.89 -3.15
N ILE A 116 10.96 -17.06 -2.21
CA ILE A 116 11.82 -16.05 -1.58
C ILE A 116 12.88 -16.84 -0.80
N PRO A 117 14.18 -16.72 -1.13
CA PRO A 117 15.25 -17.50 -0.49
C PRO A 117 15.41 -17.17 1.00
#